data_AF-A0AAW0XG03-F1
#
_entry.id   AF-A0AAW0XG03-F1
#
_cell.length_a   1.000
_cell.length_b   1.000
_cell.length_c   1.000
_cell.angle_alpha   90.00
_cell.angle_beta   90.00
_cell.angle_gamma   90.00
#
_symmetry.space_group_name_H-M   'P 1'
#
loop_
_entity.id
_entity.type
_entity.pdbx_description
1 polymer ?
#
loop_
_entity_poly.entity_id
_entity_poly.type
_entity_poly.pdbx_seq_one_letter_code
_entity_poly.pdbx_strand_id
1 'polypeptide(L)'
;MSASVVSGRLSGVAVLSLLVLLLLAPSPAPAKPFDLSQIVSVLADHIFKRLFTVREIELLGHYCTLRTQPYFSRWRLHHKASVTCPGWTTALGRAEGFLSPVTSEREATRDIVRKLVENGLVTRKEASHWL
;
A
#
# COMPACT_ATOMS: atom_id res chain seq x y z
N MET A 1 -77.84 43.91 1.11
CA MET A 1 -76.48 43.99 0.51
C MET A 1 -76.12 42.61 0.03
N SER A 2 -75.97 42.47 -1.28
CA SER A 2 -75.77 41.21 -2.00
C SER A 2 -74.42 40.59 -1.68
N ALA A 3 -74.40 39.32 -1.27
CA ALA A 3 -73.18 38.52 -1.21
C ALA A 3 -72.90 37.97 -2.61
N SER A 4 -71.96 38.59 -3.32
CA SER A 4 -71.49 38.09 -4.61
C SER A 4 -70.44 37.00 -4.42
N VAL A 5 -70.74 35.85 -5.00
CA VAL A 5 -69.92 34.66 -5.20
C VAL A 5 -68.55 35.00 -5.80
N VAL A 6 -67.45 34.75 -5.08
CA VAL A 6 -66.11 34.55 -5.65
C VAL A 6 -65.35 33.50 -4.82
N SER A 7 -65.69 32.22 -4.96
CA SER A 7 -64.99 31.12 -4.25
C SER A 7 -64.48 30.00 -5.18
N GLY A 8 -64.42 30.25 -6.49
CA GLY A 8 -64.04 29.20 -7.47
C GLY A 8 -62.68 29.38 -8.16
N ARG A 9 -62.08 30.57 -8.14
CA ARG A 9 -60.93 30.90 -9.02
C ARG A 9 -59.57 31.02 -8.32
N LEU A 10 -59.54 31.31 -7.01
CA LEU A 10 -58.28 31.45 -6.27
C LEU A 10 -57.59 30.11 -5.97
N SER A 11 -58.36 29.03 -5.78
CA SER A 11 -57.81 27.71 -5.44
C SER A 11 -57.00 27.11 -6.59
N GLY A 12 -57.49 27.22 -7.84
CA GLY A 12 -56.79 26.65 -9.00
C GLY A 12 -55.45 27.32 -9.29
N VAL A 13 -55.37 28.66 -9.16
CA VAL A 13 -54.14 29.42 -9.43
C VAL A 13 -53.06 29.12 -8.38
N ALA A 14 -53.44 28.97 -7.11
CA ALA A 14 -52.51 28.60 -6.04
C ALA A 14 -51.97 27.17 -6.20
N VAL A 15 -52.81 26.24 -6.66
CA VAL A 15 -52.39 24.85 -6.92
C VAL A 15 -51.47 24.79 -8.15
N LEU A 16 -51.79 25.54 -9.21
CA LEU A 16 -50.94 25.65 -10.41
C LEU A 16 -49.59 26.30 -10.12
N SER A 17 -49.54 27.36 -9.31
CA SER A 17 -48.28 28.00 -8.94
C SER A 17 -47.40 27.09 -8.10
N LEU A 18 -47.99 26.34 -7.16
CA LEU A 18 -47.26 25.36 -6.35
C LEU A 18 -46.68 24.21 -7.20
N LEU A 19 -47.46 23.70 -8.16
CA LEU A 19 -47.01 22.68 -9.13
C LEU A 19 -45.86 23.18 -9.99
N VAL A 20 -45.93 24.42 -10.47
CA VAL A 20 -44.85 25.03 -11.27
C VAL A 20 -43.58 25.20 -10.43
N LEU A 21 -43.68 25.61 -9.16
CA LEU A 21 -42.52 25.69 -8.26
C LEU A 21 -41.89 24.32 -7.98
N LEU A 22 -42.70 23.27 -7.84
CA LEU A 22 -42.22 21.89 -7.66
C LEU A 22 -41.52 21.35 -8.92
N LEU A 23 -41.97 21.74 -10.10
CA LEU A 23 -41.36 21.38 -11.40
C LEU A 23 -40.06 22.13 -11.71
N LEU A 24 -39.85 23.29 -11.08
CA LEU A 24 -38.63 24.10 -11.20
C LEU A 24 -37.55 23.72 -10.17
N ALA A 25 -37.83 22.77 -9.28
CA ALA A 25 -36.83 22.27 -8.34
C ALA A 25 -35.70 21.57 -9.12
N PRO A 26 -34.43 21.97 -8.94
CA PRO A 26 -33.32 21.30 -9.60
C PRO A 26 -33.29 19.84 -9.15
N SER A 27 -33.31 18.91 -10.11
CA SER A 27 -33.16 17.49 -9.83
C SER A 27 -31.88 17.26 -9.02
N PRO A 28 -31.89 16.41 -7.98
CA PRO A 28 -30.66 16.07 -7.28
C PRO A 28 -29.69 15.49 -8.31
N ALA A 29 -28.54 16.15 -8.48
CA ALA A 29 -27.51 15.67 -9.39
C ALA A 29 -27.18 14.22 -9.02
N PRO A 30 -26.98 13.32 -10.01
CA PRO A 30 -26.58 11.95 -9.71
C PRO A 30 -25.25 12.01 -8.95
N ALA A 31 -25.29 11.66 -7.65
CA ALA A 31 -24.07 11.47 -6.88
C ALA A 31 -23.25 10.40 -7.60
N LYS A 32 -21.99 10.71 -7.94
CA LYS A 32 -21.09 9.70 -8.51
C LYS A 32 -21.11 8.47 -7.59
N PRO A 33 -21.32 7.26 -8.12
CA PRO A 33 -21.30 6.06 -7.31
C PRO A 33 -19.96 6.02 -6.57
N PHE A 34 -20.02 5.76 -5.27
CA PHE A 34 -18.85 5.66 -4.42
C PHE A 34 -18.01 4.46 -4.88
N ASP A 35 -16.92 4.74 -5.58
CA ASP A 35 -16.04 3.72 -6.15
C ASP A 35 -14.94 3.34 -5.16
N LEU A 36 -15.23 2.34 -4.34
CA LEU A 36 -14.28 1.72 -3.42
C LEU A 36 -13.00 1.23 -4.13
N SER A 37 -13.07 0.87 -5.42
CA SER A 37 -11.92 0.35 -6.15
C SER A 37 -10.82 1.40 -6.36
N GLN A 38 -11.19 2.68 -6.52
CA GLN A 38 -10.22 3.77 -6.64
C GLN A 38 -9.56 4.09 -5.29
N ILE A 39 -10.31 4.00 -4.19
CA ILE A 39 -9.76 4.22 -2.85
C ILE A 39 -8.80 3.08 -2.47
N VAL A 40 -9.20 1.84 -2.74
CA VAL A 40 -8.40 0.65 -2.43
C VAL A 40 -7.12 0.61 -3.27
N SER A 41 -7.17 0.92 -4.56
CA SER A 41 -5.98 0.89 -5.43
C SER A 41 -4.93 1.93 -5.04
N VAL A 42 -5.35 3.16 -4.71
CA VAL A 42 -4.43 4.23 -4.27
C VAL A 42 -3.81 3.92 -2.91
N LEU A 43 -4.59 3.39 -1.96
CA LEU A 43 -4.07 2.95 -0.66
C LEU A 43 -3.14 1.74 -0.80
N ALA A 44 -3.50 0.78 -1.65
CA ALA A 44 -2.70 -0.40 -1.90
C ALA A 44 -1.31 0.00 -2.42
N ASP A 45 -1.22 0.79 -3.49
CA ASP A 45 0.08 1.14 -4.09
C ASP A 45 0.98 1.92 -3.12
N HIS A 46 0.41 2.83 -2.33
CA HIS A 46 1.19 3.60 -1.35
C HIS A 46 1.68 2.73 -0.20
N ILE A 47 0.85 1.83 0.30
CA ILE A 47 1.21 0.89 1.38
C ILE A 47 2.20 -0.15 0.87
N PHE A 48 1.98 -0.73 -0.31
CA PHE A 48 2.88 -1.71 -0.89
C PHE A 48 4.26 -1.11 -1.14
N LYS A 49 4.36 0.10 -1.72
CA LYS A 49 5.65 0.77 -1.92
C LYS A 49 6.40 1.01 -0.62
N ARG A 50 5.70 1.33 0.49
CA ARG A 50 6.31 1.48 1.82
C ARG A 50 6.86 0.17 2.39
N LEU A 51 6.33 -0.97 1.96
CA LEU A 51 6.78 -2.29 2.40
C LEU A 51 8.05 -2.74 1.67
N PHE A 52 8.36 -2.17 0.50
CA PHE A 52 9.67 -2.33 -0.12
C PHE A 52 10.68 -1.44 0.61
N THR A 53 11.69 -2.06 1.18
CA THR A 53 12.77 -1.33 1.87
C THR A 53 14.07 -1.65 1.17
N VAL A 54 14.78 -0.59 0.75
CA VAL A 54 16.16 -0.68 0.29
C VAL A 54 16.97 0.20 1.22
N ARG A 55 18.00 -0.37 1.84
CA ARG A 55 18.89 0.38 2.72
C ARG A 55 20.33 -0.04 2.53
N GLU A 56 21.20 0.93 2.74
CA GLU A 56 22.64 0.70 2.84
C GLU A 56 22.95 0.21 4.24
N ILE A 57 23.81 -0.80 4.32
CA ILE A 57 24.31 -1.38 5.57
C ILE A 57 25.81 -1.55 5.45
N GLU A 58 26.49 -1.56 6.58
CA GLU A 58 27.88 -1.97 6.67
C GLU A 58 27.93 -3.41 7.16
N LEU A 59 28.57 -4.29 6.40
CA LEU A 59 28.77 -5.69 6.76
C LEU A 59 30.27 -5.97 6.69
N LEU A 60 30.86 -6.35 7.83
CA LEU A 60 32.28 -6.70 7.94
C LEU A 60 33.21 -5.58 7.42
N GLY A 61 32.86 -4.31 7.63
CA GLY A 61 33.65 -3.16 7.19
C GLY A 61 33.42 -2.75 5.73
N HIS A 62 32.47 -3.36 5.03
CA HIS A 62 32.19 -3.09 3.63
C HIS A 62 30.77 -2.58 3.41
N TYR A 63 30.62 -1.67 2.44
CA TYR A 63 29.33 -1.14 2.02
C TYR A 63 28.52 -2.20 1.28
N CYS A 64 27.32 -2.45 1.77
CA CYS A 64 26.37 -3.39 1.18
C CYS A 64 24.98 -2.77 1.08
N THR A 65 24.17 -3.33 0.19
CA THR A 65 22.76 -2.99 0.03
C THR A 65 21.90 -4.17 0.48
N LEU A 66 21.02 -3.91 1.44
CA LEU A 66 19.98 -4.83 1.86
C LEU A 66 18.65 -4.40 1.25
N ARG A 67 18.03 -5.31 0.51
CA ARG A 67 16.72 -5.12 -0.12
C ARG A 67 15.73 -6.10 0.49
N THR A 68 14.58 -5.60 0.94
CA THR A 68 13.47 -6.38 1.47
C THR A 68 12.21 -6.06 0.69
N GLN A 69 11.48 -7.09 0.30
CA GLN A 69 10.26 -6.95 -0.50
C GLN A 69 9.18 -7.92 -0.03
N PRO A 70 7.93 -7.46 0.12
CA PRO A 70 6.82 -8.33 0.41
C PRO A 70 6.39 -9.11 -0.84
N TYR A 71 5.74 -10.24 -0.64
CA TYR A 71 5.01 -10.96 -1.68
C TYR A 71 3.88 -11.77 -1.05
N PHE A 72 2.75 -11.88 -1.76
CA PHE A 72 1.67 -12.74 -1.32
C PHE A 72 1.90 -14.17 -1.78
N SER A 73 1.73 -15.12 -0.85
CA SER A 73 1.74 -16.55 -1.14
C SER A 73 0.77 -17.25 -0.20
N ARG A 74 -0.02 -18.20 -0.72
CA ARG A 74 -1.00 -18.98 0.07
C ARG A 74 -1.87 -18.11 0.99
N TRP A 75 -2.40 -17.00 0.45
CA TRP A 75 -3.24 -16.04 1.18
C TRP A 75 -2.57 -15.39 2.40
N ARG A 76 -1.24 -15.35 2.46
CA ARG A 76 -0.46 -14.69 3.50
C ARG A 76 0.56 -13.73 2.89
N LEU A 77 0.87 -12.68 3.61
CA LEU A 77 1.96 -11.76 3.27
C LEU A 77 3.27 -12.36 3.78
N HIS A 78 4.15 -12.69 2.85
CA HIS A 78 5.52 -13.12 3.14
C HIS A 78 6.51 -12.04 2.73
N HIS A 79 7.74 -12.18 3.20
CA HIS A 79 8.84 -11.29 2.93
C HIS A 79 10.03 -12.10 2.42
N LYS A 80 10.71 -11.53 1.44
CA LYS A 80 12.02 -11.99 0.98
C LYS A 80 13.01 -10.84 1.08
N ALA A 81 14.26 -11.18 1.38
CA ALA A 81 15.34 -10.23 1.50
C ALA A 81 16.57 -10.70 0.73
N SER A 82 17.39 -9.73 0.32
CA SER A 82 18.66 -9.99 -0.36
C SER A 82 19.73 -8.99 0.05
N VAL A 83 20.97 -9.46 0.21
CA VAL A 83 22.14 -8.62 0.52
C VAL A 83 23.16 -8.71 -0.61
N THR A 84 23.56 -7.56 -1.14
CA THR A 84 24.61 -7.41 -2.16
C THR A 84 25.69 -6.47 -1.66
N CYS A 85 26.97 -6.79 -1.84
CA CYS A 85 28.08 -5.93 -1.46
C CYS A 85 28.91 -5.54 -2.70
N PRO A 86 28.48 -4.51 -3.45
CA PRO A 86 29.13 -4.15 -4.71
C PRO A 86 30.59 -3.71 -4.47
N GLY A 87 31.49 -4.10 -5.38
CA GLY A 87 32.91 -3.79 -5.30
C GLY A 87 33.71 -4.67 -4.32
N TRP A 88 33.07 -5.38 -3.39
CA TRP A 88 33.74 -6.28 -2.46
C TRP A 88 33.64 -7.75 -2.88
N THR A 89 32.44 -8.22 -3.20
CA THR A 89 32.20 -9.65 -3.49
C THR A 89 31.01 -9.83 -4.42
N THR A 90 31.03 -10.91 -5.21
CA THR A 90 29.91 -11.33 -6.05
C THR A 90 28.93 -12.25 -5.31
N ALA A 91 29.24 -12.63 -4.06
CA ALA A 91 28.35 -13.42 -3.22
C ALA A 91 27.06 -12.64 -2.92
N LEU A 92 25.96 -13.38 -2.89
CA LEU A 92 24.62 -12.82 -2.71
C LEU A 92 23.89 -13.57 -1.59
N GLY A 93 23.49 -12.82 -0.57
CA GLY A 93 22.63 -13.28 0.51
C GLY A 93 21.17 -13.30 0.06
N ARG A 94 20.43 -14.37 0.33
CA ARG A 94 19.01 -14.49 0.02
C ARG A 94 18.27 -15.20 1.14
N ALA A 95 17.05 -14.74 1.40
CA ALA A 95 16.11 -15.39 2.29
C ALA A 95 14.68 -15.11 1.83
N GLU A 96 13.81 -16.11 1.89
CA GLU A 96 12.40 -16.01 1.49
C GLU A 96 11.50 -16.88 2.36
N GLY A 97 10.19 -16.66 2.28
CA GLY A 97 9.20 -17.46 3.02
C GLY A 97 8.88 -16.96 4.42
N PHE A 98 9.46 -15.86 4.88
CA PHE A 98 9.27 -15.37 6.24
C PHE A 98 8.04 -14.48 6.36
N LEU A 99 7.30 -14.58 7.47
CA LEU A 99 6.18 -13.68 7.77
C LEU A 99 6.65 -12.30 8.28
N SER A 100 7.91 -12.20 8.73
CA SER A 100 8.49 -10.97 9.26
C SER A 100 9.60 -10.45 8.35
N PRO A 101 9.60 -9.15 8.01
CA PRO A 101 10.68 -8.54 7.23
C PRO A 101 12.02 -8.64 7.96
N VAL A 102 12.06 -8.35 9.27
CA VAL A 102 13.28 -8.39 10.09
C VAL A 102 13.90 -9.79 10.10
N THR A 103 13.06 -10.83 10.17
CA THR A 103 13.56 -12.21 10.11
C THR A 103 14.15 -12.50 8.74
N SER A 104 13.48 -12.13 7.65
CA SER A 104 14.02 -12.32 6.29
C SER A 104 15.38 -11.62 6.11
N GLU A 105 15.53 -10.40 6.64
CA GLU A 105 16.76 -9.62 6.56
C GLU A 105 17.91 -10.27 7.31
N ARG A 106 17.64 -10.73 8.53
CA ARG A 106 18.63 -11.43 9.36
C ARG A 106 19.09 -12.72 8.69
N GLU A 107 18.16 -13.51 8.15
CA GLU A 107 18.50 -14.76 7.46
C GLU A 107 19.24 -14.50 6.13
N ALA A 108 18.91 -13.44 5.39
CA ALA A 108 19.67 -13.04 4.20
C ALA A 108 21.10 -12.60 4.55
N THR A 109 21.27 -11.93 5.70
CA THR A 109 22.58 -11.52 6.22
C THR A 109 23.41 -12.73 6.65
N ARG A 110 22.79 -13.69 7.35
CA ARG A 110 23.41 -14.97 7.68
C ARG A 110 23.86 -15.74 6.46
N ASP A 111 23.02 -15.78 5.43
CA ASP A 111 23.29 -16.51 4.20
C ASP A 111 24.49 -15.92 3.44
N ILE A 112 24.61 -14.60 3.30
CA ILE A 112 25.81 -14.01 2.70
C ILE A 112 27.05 -14.27 3.56
N VAL A 113 26.98 -14.08 4.89
CA VAL A 113 28.14 -14.30 5.76
C VAL A 113 28.62 -15.75 5.69
N ARG A 114 27.70 -16.72 5.67
CA ARG A 114 28.02 -18.13 5.47
C ARG A 114 28.79 -18.35 4.17
N LYS A 115 28.29 -17.81 3.06
CA LYS A 115 28.95 -17.90 1.74
C LYS A 115 30.33 -17.25 1.73
N LEU A 116 30.51 -16.13 2.44
CA LEU A 116 31.82 -15.47 2.55
C LEU A 116 32.83 -16.34 3.31
N VAL A 117 32.38 -17.04 4.36
CA VAL A 117 33.22 -18.01 5.07
C VAL A 117 33.55 -19.21 4.20
N GLU A 118 32.56 -19.76 3.48
CA GLU A 118 32.75 -20.89 2.56
C GLU A 118 33.73 -20.55 1.42
N ASN A 119 33.70 -19.32 0.93
CA ASN A 119 34.59 -18.82 -0.11
C ASN A 119 35.96 -18.35 0.42
N GLY A 120 36.23 -18.46 1.72
CA GLY A 120 37.49 -18.06 2.33
C GLY A 120 37.75 -16.55 2.33
N LEU A 121 36.73 -15.72 2.06
CA LEU A 121 36.84 -14.26 2.09
C LEU A 121 36.82 -13.70 3.52
N VAL A 122 36.23 -14.45 4.45
CA VAL A 122 36.06 -14.07 5.86
C VAL A 122 36.30 -15.30 6.73
N THR A 123 36.98 -15.15 7.85
CA THR A 123 37.20 -16.26 8.79
C THR A 123 35.96 -16.53 9.63
N ARG A 124 35.82 -17.76 10.14
CA ARG A 124 34.74 -18.10 11.08
C ARG A 124 34.74 -17.22 12.35
N LYS A 125 35.93 -16.78 12.78
CA LYS A 125 36.08 -15.91 13.96
C LYS A 125 35.47 -14.54 13.69
N GLU A 126 35.79 -13.94 12.54
CA GLU A 126 35.20 -12.67 12.11
C GLU A 126 33.69 -12.80 11.90
N ALA A 127 33.23 -13.90 11.31
CA ALA A 127 31.80 -14.12 11.04
C ALA A 127 30.93 -14.45 12.27
N SER A 128 31.53 -14.73 13.43
CA SER A 128 30.84 -15.32 14.59
C SER A 128 29.66 -14.50 15.12
N HIS A 129 29.70 -13.17 15.02
CA HIS A 129 28.61 -12.29 15.45
C HIS A 129 27.35 -12.40 14.57
N TRP A 130 27.49 -12.89 13.33
CA TRP A 130 26.41 -12.92 12.35
C TRP A 130 25.81 -14.30 12.11
N LEU A 131 26.53 -15.38 12.46
CA LEU A 131 26.07 -16.77 12.33
C LEU A 131 25.26 -17.17 13.56
#